data_AF-A0A7J7J1F1-F1
#
_entry.id   AF-A0A7J7J1F1-F1
#
_cell.length_a   1.000
_cell.length_b   1.000
_cell.length_c   1.000
_cell.angle_alpha   90.00
_cell.angle_beta   90.00
_cell.angle_gamma   90.00
#
_symmetry.space_group_name_H-M   'P 1'
#
loop_
_entity.id
_entity.type
_entity.pdbx_description
1 polymer ?
#
loop_
_entity_poly.entity_id
_entity_poly.type
_entity_poly.pdbx_seq_one_letter_code
_entity_poly.pdbx_strand_id
1 'polypeptide(L)'
;MLNAYSNITANNALTCISLLERLMSCDIYQRDARSGHFNQNYVTKLVRSFRSHPDILEVPNSCFYDNELQACADELQRQRFCNWEGLPTKGFPLIFHGVNGREEREARSPSFFNPDEVMQVIEYVRLLMECKSPRVRPEDIGIISPYNQQVNKIVRGLQALERSTPGRTRNYANIKVGSVEKFQGDEREVIIISTVRSQDFYLTHDKDFNLGFVGNPKRFNVAISRAKALLIIVGNPSILRRDKNWQKLINHIEEGGGCTGHSPPDEIEEDIEDLTLLTQSMTIKEALSQGASDHIQQGDQEWNRKE
;
A
#
# COMPACT_ATOMS: atom_id res chain seq x y z
N MET A 1 35.55 28.89 -16.39
CA MET A 1 35.52 27.58 -15.71
C MET A 1 35.40 27.66 -14.17
N LEU A 2 35.15 28.83 -13.56
CA LEU A 2 34.97 28.96 -12.09
C LEU A 2 33.57 29.43 -11.64
N ASN A 3 32.66 29.76 -12.56
CA ASN A 3 31.32 30.28 -12.23
C ASN A 3 30.20 29.21 -12.22
N ALA A 4 30.50 27.93 -12.41
CA ALA A 4 29.49 26.85 -12.35
C ALA A 4 29.36 26.23 -10.95
N TYR A 5 30.33 26.46 -10.05
CA TYR A 5 30.34 25.86 -8.72
C TYR A 5 29.60 26.68 -7.65
N SER A 6 29.29 27.95 -7.91
CA SER A 6 28.67 28.87 -6.94
C SER A 6 27.14 28.78 -6.89
N ASN A 7 26.48 28.25 -7.93
CA ASN A 7 25.01 28.16 -7.98
C ASN A 7 24.43 26.88 -7.36
N ILE A 8 25.27 25.93 -6.95
CA ILE A 8 24.81 24.68 -6.29
C ILE A 8 24.49 24.92 -4.80
N THR A 9 24.96 26.03 -4.22
CA THR A 9 24.96 26.26 -2.77
C THR A 9 23.82 27.15 -2.27
N ALA A 10 22.95 27.67 -3.14
CA ALA A 10 22.02 28.74 -2.77
C ALA A 10 20.57 28.32 -2.47
N ASN A 11 20.23 27.03 -2.49
CA ASN A 11 18.89 26.57 -2.14
C ASN A 11 18.94 25.47 -1.08
N ASN A 12 18.09 25.60 -0.05
CA ASN A 12 17.89 24.72 1.11
C ASN A 12 17.44 23.27 0.77
N ALA A 13 17.79 22.73 -0.41
CA ALA A 13 17.47 21.39 -0.89
C ALA A 13 18.61 20.37 -0.72
N LEU A 14 19.74 20.76 -0.13
CA LEU A 14 20.95 19.94 -0.04
C LEU A 14 20.85 18.72 0.89
N THR A 15 19.80 18.60 1.70
CA THR A 15 19.69 17.52 2.72
C THR A 15 18.73 16.38 2.35
N CYS A 16 17.91 16.52 1.30
CA CYS A 16 16.82 15.59 1.02
C CYS A 16 16.96 14.73 -0.24
N ILE A 17 18.00 14.96 -1.07
CA ILE A 17 18.23 14.23 -2.33
C ILE A 17 19.64 13.65 -2.40
N SER A 18 19.76 12.44 -2.94
CA SER A 18 21.05 11.73 -3.02
C SER A 18 22.04 12.44 -3.94
N LEU A 19 23.35 12.17 -3.79
CA LEU A 19 24.36 12.68 -4.73
C LEU A 19 24.05 12.25 -6.17
N LEU A 20 23.64 11.00 -6.37
CA LEU A 20 23.27 10.49 -7.69
C LEU A 20 22.10 11.26 -8.27
N GLU A 21 21.08 11.56 -7.47
CA GLU A 21 19.92 12.35 -7.91
C GLU A 21 20.30 13.77 -8.33
N ARG A 22 21.25 14.40 -7.61
CA ARG A 22 21.82 15.70 -8.01
C ARG A 22 22.66 15.63 -9.28
N LEU A 23 23.38 14.53 -9.50
CA LEU A 23 24.13 14.33 -10.75
C LEU A 23 23.15 14.14 -11.91
N MET A 24 22.16 13.28 -11.76
CA MET A 24 21.16 13.01 -12.78
C MET A 24 20.34 14.25 -13.19
N SER A 25 20.35 15.34 -12.42
CA SER A 25 19.71 16.60 -12.81
C SER A 25 20.56 17.47 -13.74
N CYS A 26 21.85 17.18 -13.91
CA CYS A 26 22.71 17.93 -14.84
C CYS A 26 22.49 17.48 -16.29
N ASP A 27 22.54 18.43 -17.23
CA ASP A 27 22.22 18.22 -18.66
C ASP A 27 22.98 17.06 -19.30
N ILE A 28 24.25 16.85 -18.92
CA ILE A 28 25.10 15.78 -19.46
C ILE A 28 24.62 14.36 -19.11
N TYR A 29 23.81 14.22 -18.06
CA TYR A 29 23.24 12.94 -17.60
C TYR A 29 21.76 12.79 -17.97
N GLN A 30 21.16 13.79 -18.62
CA GLN A 30 19.79 13.70 -19.11
C GLN A 30 19.72 12.90 -20.40
N ARG A 31 18.51 12.42 -20.73
CA ARG A 31 18.24 11.83 -22.04
C ARG A 31 18.37 12.90 -23.13
N ASP A 32 19.03 12.56 -24.23
CA ASP A 32 19.10 13.44 -25.38
C ASP A 32 17.69 13.65 -25.97
N ALA A 33 17.31 14.90 -26.23
CA ALA A 33 15.95 15.25 -26.61
C ALA A 33 15.52 14.70 -27.98
N ARG A 34 16.47 14.31 -28.84
CA ARG A 34 16.19 13.81 -30.19
C ARG A 34 16.09 12.28 -30.22
N SER A 35 17.02 11.61 -29.54
CA SER A 35 17.11 10.16 -29.51
C SER A 35 16.34 9.53 -28.34
N GLY A 36 16.04 10.31 -27.30
CA GLY A 36 15.43 9.80 -26.07
C GLY A 36 16.35 8.91 -25.23
N HIS A 37 17.63 8.78 -25.60
CA HIS A 37 18.59 7.90 -24.94
C HIS A 37 19.60 8.68 -24.11
N PHE A 38 20.12 8.04 -23.07
CA PHE A 38 21.26 8.59 -22.33
C PHE A 38 22.54 8.49 -23.16
N ASN A 39 23.44 9.45 -22.97
CA ASN A 39 24.78 9.37 -23.54
C ASN A 39 25.57 8.25 -22.85
N GLN A 40 25.90 7.20 -23.60
CA GLN A 40 26.55 5.99 -23.09
C GLN A 40 27.96 6.23 -22.54
N ASN A 41 28.61 7.34 -22.91
CA ASN A 41 29.91 7.73 -22.33
C ASN A 41 29.80 8.18 -20.87
N TYR A 42 28.61 8.58 -20.42
CA TYR A 42 28.38 9.13 -19.08
C TYR A 42 27.42 8.26 -18.25
N VAL A 43 26.44 7.60 -18.88
CA VAL A 43 25.42 6.80 -18.21
C VAL A 43 25.24 5.47 -18.91
N THR A 44 25.43 4.39 -18.17
CA THR A 44 25.06 3.04 -18.60
C THR A 44 23.87 2.56 -17.79
N LYS A 45 22.75 2.27 -18.46
CA LYS A 45 21.55 1.71 -17.82
C LYS A 45 21.65 0.18 -17.78
N LEU A 46 21.52 -0.39 -16.60
CA LEU A 46 21.42 -1.84 -16.43
C LEU A 46 19.97 -2.27 -16.63
N VAL A 47 19.70 -2.92 -17.76
CA VAL A 47 18.33 -3.29 -18.17
C VAL A 47 17.93 -4.71 -17.79
N ARG A 48 18.88 -5.61 -17.52
CA ARG A 48 18.58 -6.99 -17.15
C ARG A 48 18.33 -7.12 -15.65
N SER A 49 17.10 -7.49 -15.28
CA SER A 49 16.70 -7.77 -13.91
C SER A 49 16.79 -9.28 -13.64
N PHE A 50 17.65 -9.68 -12.72
CA PHE A 50 17.84 -11.08 -12.31
C PHE A 50 17.10 -11.42 -11.01
N ARG A 51 16.17 -10.56 -10.57
CA ARG A 51 15.55 -10.65 -9.25
C ARG A 51 14.17 -11.30 -9.26
N SER A 52 13.25 -10.77 -10.07
CA SER A 52 11.81 -10.92 -9.85
C SER A 52 11.09 -11.69 -10.96
N HIS A 53 9.92 -12.26 -10.63
CA HIS A 53 8.94 -12.75 -11.60
C HIS A 53 8.55 -11.65 -12.61
N PRO A 54 8.31 -11.99 -13.90
CA PRO A 54 7.88 -11.00 -14.91
C PRO A 54 6.69 -10.15 -14.47
N ASP A 55 5.63 -10.75 -13.92
CA ASP A 55 4.44 -10.00 -13.49
C ASP A 55 4.75 -8.99 -12.37
N ILE A 56 5.62 -9.35 -11.42
CA ILE A 56 6.06 -8.41 -10.37
C ILE A 56 6.81 -7.22 -10.98
N LEU A 57 7.55 -7.46 -12.06
CA LEU A 57 8.39 -6.46 -12.72
C LEU A 57 7.59 -5.54 -13.65
N GLU A 58 6.46 -6.00 -14.20
CA GLU A 58 5.72 -5.31 -15.27
C GLU A 58 5.35 -3.87 -14.91
N VAL A 59 4.69 -3.67 -13.77
CA VAL A 59 4.21 -2.34 -13.37
C VAL A 59 5.36 -1.40 -12.99
N PRO A 60 6.34 -1.79 -12.14
CA PRO A 60 7.54 -0.97 -11.93
C PRO A 60 8.29 -0.64 -13.22
N ASN A 61 8.44 -1.60 -14.14
CA ASN A 61 9.14 -1.41 -15.40
C ASN A 61 8.46 -0.32 -16.26
N SER A 62 7.15 -0.41 -16.39
CA SER A 62 6.37 0.56 -17.16
C SER A 62 6.26 1.93 -16.49
N CYS A 63 6.30 2.00 -15.16
CA CYS A 63 6.22 3.27 -14.42
C CYS A 63 7.56 4.01 -14.29
N PHE A 64 8.68 3.30 -14.18
CA PHE A 64 9.97 3.89 -13.79
C PHE A 64 11.12 3.60 -14.74
N TYR A 65 10.95 2.69 -15.70
CA TYR A 65 12.05 2.22 -16.54
C TYR A 65 11.75 2.18 -18.04
N ASP A 66 10.65 2.82 -18.47
CA ASP A 66 10.27 2.99 -19.89
C ASP A 66 10.08 1.65 -20.63
N ASN A 67 9.66 0.61 -19.91
CA ASN A 67 9.58 -0.77 -20.41
C ASN A 67 10.92 -1.36 -20.90
N GLU A 68 12.05 -0.75 -20.52
CA GLU A 68 13.37 -1.21 -20.95
C GLU A 68 13.89 -2.38 -20.09
N LEU A 69 13.34 -2.64 -18.88
CA LEU A 69 13.80 -3.76 -18.05
C LEU A 69 13.40 -5.12 -18.63
N GLN A 70 14.33 -6.07 -18.57
CA GLN A 70 14.19 -7.44 -19.05
C GLN A 70 14.23 -8.40 -17.87
N ALA A 71 13.21 -9.26 -17.73
CA ALA A 71 13.18 -10.28 -16.70
C ALA A 71 14.10 -11.46 -17.07
N CYS A 72 15.28 -11.51 -16.45
CA CYS A 72 16.32 -12.52 -16.63
C CYS A 72 16.54 -13.39 -15.38
N ALA A 73 15.66 -13.29 -14.37
CA ALA A 73 15.76 -14.09 -13.15
C ALA A 73 15.67 -15.59 -13.47
N ASP A 74 16.34 -16.41 -12.67
CA ASP A 74 16.28 -17.87 -12.78
C ASP A 74 14.83 -18.36 -12.70
N GLU A 75 14.44 -19.23 -13.64
CA GLU A 75 13.05 -19.63 -13.81
C GLU A 75 12.51 -20.40 -12.61
N LEU A 76 13.33 -21.29 -12.05
CA LEU A 76 12.96 -22.11 -10.90
C LEU A 76 12.79 -21.26 -9.63
N GLN A 77 13.64 -20.25 -9.44
CA GLN A 77 13.50 -19.30 -8.33
C GLN A 77 12.27 -18.41 -8.49
N ARG A 78 12.09 -17.77 -9.65
CA ARG A 78 11.01 -16.80 -9.84
C ARG A 78 9.62 -17.45 -9.86
N GLN A 79 9.50 -18.68 -10.37
CA GLN A 79 8.22 -19.41 -10.43
C GLN A 79 7.93 -20.24 -9.16
N ARG A 80 8.78 -20.17 -8.14
CA ARG A 80 8.71 -20.98 -6.92
C ARG A 80 7.32 -21.00 -6.26
N PHE A 81 6.57 -19.88 -6.34
CA PHE A 81 5.25 -19.75 -5.74
C PHE A 81 4.08 -19.81 -6.73
N CYS A 82 4.31 -19.94 -8.04
CA CYS A 82 3.24 -19.98 -9.05
C CYS A 82 2.21 -21.11 -8.84
N ASN A 83 2.60 -22.18 -8.14
CA ASN A 83 1.72 -23.30 -7.81
C ASN A 83 1.25 -23.31 -6.34
N TRP A 84 1.60 -22.30 -5.54
CA TRP A 84 1.21 -22.23 -4.12
C TRP A 84 -0.31 -22.18 -3.97
N GLU A 85 -0.87 -22.95 -3.03
CA GLU A 85 -2.33 -23.08 -2.81
C GLU A 85 -2.99 -21.78 -2.33
N GLY A 86 -2.22 -20.86 -1.73
CA GLY A 86 -2.73 -19.56 -1.31
C GLY A 86 -2.91 -18.53 -2.43
N LEU A 87 -2.52 -18.85 -3.68
CA LEU A 87 -2.77 -17.96 -4.81
C LEU A 87 -4.24 -18.04 -5.26
N PRO A 88 -4.90 -16.89 -5.49
CA PRO A 88 -6.21 -16.85 -6.15
C PRO A 88 -6.18 -17.45 -7.56
N THR A 89 -5.12 -17.14 -8.32
CA THR A 89 -4.90 -17.64 -9.69
C THR A 89 -3.52 -18.28 -9.80
N LYS A 90 -3.48 -19.54 -10.25
CA LYS A 90 -2.22 -20.26 -10.48
C LYS A 90 -1.42 -19.62 -11.60
N GLY A 91 -0.10 -19.62 -11.47
CA GLY A 91 0.79 -18.98 -12.43
C GLY A 91 1.02 -17.48 -12.18
N PHE A 92 0.16 -16.82 -11.38
CA PHE A 92 0.22 -15.37 -11.15
C PHE A 92 0.60 -15.05 -9.69
N PRO A 93 1.88 -14.80 -9.38
CA PRO A 93 2.39 -14.69 -8.01
C PRO A 93 2.23 -13.26 -7.44
N LEU A 94 1.07 -12.66 -7.68
CA LEU A 94 0.68 -11.35 -7.18
C LEU A 94 -0.68 -11.48 -6.50
N ILE A 95 -0.76 -10.99 -5.26
CA ILE A 95 -2.02 -10.93 -4.52
C ILE A 95 -2.27 -9.50 -4.09
N PHE A 96 -3.46 -8.99 -4.37
CA PHE A 96 -4.00 -7.82 -3.70
C PHE A 96 -5.16 -8.24 -2.81
N HIS A 97 -4.96 -8.18 -1.50
CA HIS A 97 -5.98 -8.43 -0.50
C HIS A 97 -6.58 -7.10 -0.04
N GLY A 98 -7.77 -6.80 -0.55
CA GLY A 98 -8.51 -5.61 -0.16
C GLY A 98 -9.03 -5.71 1.27
N VAL A 99 -8.77 -4.68 2.08
CA VAL A 99 -9.20 -4.60 3.48
C VAL A 99 -9.96 -3.29 3.69
N ASN A 100 -11.24 -3.39 4.08
CA ASN A 100 -12.04 -2.25 4.53
C ASN A 100 -11.93 -2.06 6.05
N GLY A 101 -10.69 -1.89 6.51
CA GLY A 101 -10.39 -1.66 7.92
C GLY A 101 -10.45 -0.19 8.29
N ARG A 102 -10.15 0.13 9.54
CA ARG A 102 -9.99 1.51 9.99
C ARG A 102 -8.62 1.69 10.63
N GLU A 103 -7.89 2.72 10.21
CA GLU A 103 -6.66 3.10 10.89
C GLU A 103 -6.96 3.68 12.28
N GLU A 104 -6.17 3.23 13.24
CA GLU A 104 -6.19 3.67 14.63
C GLU A 104 -4.86 4.33 15.00
N ARG A 105 -4.91 5.12 16.07
CA ARG A 105 -3.73 5.77 16.67
C ARG A 105 -3.81 5.67 18.18
N GLU A 106 -2.75 5.17 18.80
CA GLU A 106 -2.67 5.10 20.27
C GLU A 106 -2.40 6.49 20.86
N ALA A 107 -2.99 6.80 22.02
CA ALA A 107 -2.83 8.13 22.65
C ALA A 107 -1.36 8.54 22.91
N ARG A 108 -0.46 7.57 23.06
CA ARG A 108 0.97 7.79 23.35
C ARG A 108 1.87 7.70 22.11
N SER A 109 1.32 7.48 20.91
CA SER A 109 2.08 7.29 19.68
C SER A 109 1.49 8.13 18.55
N PRO A 110 2.29 8.96 17.84
CA PRO A 110 1.81 9.68 16.67
C PRO A 110 1.61 8.77 15.45
N SER A 111 2.07 7.52 15.52
CA SER A 111 2.06 6.58 14.39
C SER A 111 0.79 5.74 14.34
N PHE A 112 0.29 5.53 13.13
CA PHE A 112 -0.95 4.78 12.88
C PHE A 112 -0.70 3.30 12.68
N PHE A 113 -1.74 2.52 12.92
CA PHE A 113 -1.81 1.09 12.62
C PHE A 113 -3.23 0.73 12.20
N ASN A 114 -3.40 -0.38 11.50
CA ASN A 114 -4.70 -0.89 11.07
C ASN A 114 -4.80 -2.34 11.57
N PRO A 115 -5.64 -2.63 12.58
CA PRO A 115 -5.71 -3.95 13.18
C PRO A 115 -6.17 -5.03 12.19
N ASP A 116 -7.10 -4.71 11.28
CA ASP A 116 -7.61 -5.65 10.28
C ASP A 116 -6.50 -6.06 9.30
N GLU A 117 -5.70 -5.10 8.82
CA GLU A 117 -4.53 -5.41 8.01
C GLU A 117 -3.50 -6.24 8.78
N VAL A 118 -3.27 -5.97 10.07
CA VAL A 118 -2.35 -6.78 10.88
C VAL A 118 -2.82 -8.23 10.92
N MET A 119 -4.10 -8.48 11.19
CA MET A 119 -4.63 -9.84 11.22
C MET A 119 -4.42 -10.55 9.88
N GLN A 120 -4.71 -9.87 8.77
CA GLN A 120 -4.57 -10.45 7.45
C GLN A 120 -3.11 -10.76 7.09
N VAL A 121 -2.17 -9.88 7.48
CA VAL A 121 -0.73 -10.14 7.32
C VAL A 121 -0.31 -11.38 8.10
N ILE A 122 -0.74 -11.51 9.36
CA ILE A 122 -0.42 -12.68 10.20
C ILE A 122 -0.99 -13.97 9.60
N GLU A 123 -2.19 -13.92 9.04
CA GLU A 123 -2.81 -15.07 8.37
C GLU A 123 -2.02 -15.50 7.13
N TYR A 124 -1.58 -14.57 6.28
CA TYR A 124 -0.72 -14.91 5.15
C TYR A 124 0.61 -15.53 5.58
N VAL A 125 1.24 -14.99 6.63
CA VAL A 125 2.46 -15.59 7.20
C VAL A 125 2.19 -17.01 7.69
N ARG A 126 1.06 -17.26 8.37
CA ARG A 126 0.67 -18.60 8.81
C ARG A 126 0.55 -19.56 7.64
N LEU A 127 -0.18 -19.16 6.58
CA LEU A 127 -0.38 -19.97 5.37
C LEU A 127 0.95 -20.29 4.65
N LEU A 128 1.84 -19.31 4.54
CA LEU A 128 3.16 -19.50 3.93
C LEU A 128 4.02 -20.48 4.73
N MET A 129 4.04 -20.32 6.06
CA MET A 129 4.83 -21.16 6.96
C MET A 129 4.25 -22.56 7.15
N GLU A 130 2.98 -22.78 6.80
CA GLU A 130 2.31 -24.08 6.78
C GLU A 130 2.43 -24.80 5.44
N CYS A 131 2.86 -24.09 4.40
CA CYS A 131 3.06 -24.66 3.09
C CYS A 131 4.20 -25.68 3.09
N LYS A 132 3.91 -26.88 2.55
CA LYS A 132 4.91 -27.94 2.38
C LYS A 132 5.68 -27.79 1.07
N SER A 133 5.05 -27.22 0.04
CA SER A 133 5.62 -27.07 -1.29
C SER A 133 5.13 -25.77 -1.96
N PRO A 134 6.00 -24.76 -2.12
CA PRO A 134 7.41 -24.74 -1.71
C PRO A 134 7.54 -24.68 -0.18
N ARG A 135 8.58 -25.31 0.37
CA ARG A 135 8.94 -25.09 1.78
C ARG A 135 9.44 -23.66 1.95
N VAL A 136 8.81 -22.89 2.82
CA VAL A 136 9.16 -21.50 3.12
C VAL A 136 9.90 -21.44 4.45
N ARG A 137 11.01 -20.68 4.48
CA ARG A 137 11.69 -20.35 5.73
C ARG A 137 11.31 -18.94 6.19
N PRO A 138 11.37 -18.63 7.49
CA PRO A 138 11.11 -17.27 7.98
C PRO A 138 11.94 -16.19 7.28
N GLU A 139 13.20 -16.50 6.98
CA GLU A 139 14.14 -15.56 6.34
C GLU A 139 13.80 -15.32 4.86
N ASP A 140 12.97 -16.18 4.26
CA ASP A 140 12.48 -16.03 2.89
C ASP A 140 11.35 -14.97 2.83
N ILE A 141 10.78 -14.55 3.97
CA ILE A 141 9.66 -13.61 4.08
C ILE A 141 10.14 -12.24 4.57
N GLY A 142 9.67 -11.19 3.90
CA GLY A 142 9.79 -9.81 4.38
C GLY A 142 8.42 -9.13 4.46
N ILE A 143 8.21 -8.33 5.50
CA ILE A 143 6.99 -7.56 5.69
C ILE A 143 7.34 -6.07 5.73
N ILE A 144 6.74 -5.31 4.82
CA ILE A 144 6.99 -3.89 4.65
C ILE A 144 5.75 -3.10 5.05
N SER A 145 5.92 -2.11 5.93
CA SER A 145 4.86 -1.14 6.24
C SER A 145 5.46 0.24 6.54
N PRO A 146 4.82 1.35 6.15
CA PRO A 146 5.42 2.67 6.26
C PRO A 146 5.28 3.26 7.67
N TYR A 147 4.47 2.66 8.55
CA TYR A 147 4.21 3.15 9.90
C TYR A 147 4.85 2.25 10.96
N ASN A 148 5.63 2.87 11.86
CA ASN A 148 6.32 2.16 12.94
C ASN A 148 5.35 1.43 13.89
N GLN A 149 4.17 2.01 14.15
CA GLN A 149 3.18 1.34 14.99
C GLN A 149 2.62 0.08 14.32
N GLN A 150 2.37 0.10 13.02
CA GLN A 150 1.98 -1.10 12.25
C GLN A 150 3.07 -2.17 12.32
N VAL A 151 4.34 -1.80 12.10
CA VAL A 151 5.49 -2.71 12.24
C VAL A 151 5.51 -3.36 13.62
N ASN A 152 5.35 -2.57 14.69
CA ASN A 152 5.34 -3.09 16.06
C ASN A 152 4.16 -4.05 16.31
N LYS A 153 2.98 -3.75 15.78
CA LYS A 153 1.79 -4.61 15.91
C LYS A 153 1.98 -5.93 15.17
N ILE A 154 2.53 -5.91 13.96
CA ILE A 154 2.86 -7.12 13.20
C ILE A 154 3.88 -7.97 13.96
N VAL A 155 4.96 -7.39 14.47
CA VAL A 155 5.97 -8.12 15.26
C VAL A 155 5.34 -8.79 16.49
N ARG A 156 4.44 -8.08 17.20
CA ARG A 156 3.70 -8.67 18.34
C ARG A 156 2.75 -9.79 17.90
N GLY A 157 2.09 -9.64 16.75
CA GLY A 157 1.24 -10.66 16.15
C GLY A 157 2.02 -11.94 15.82
N LEU A 158 3.22 -11.81 15.24
CA LEU A 158 4.12 -12.94 14.96
C LEU A 158 4.57 -13.65 16.24
N GLN A 159 4.88 -12.90 17.30
CA GLN A 159 5.21 -13.49 18.60
C GLN A 159 4.03 -14.22 19.24
N ALA A 160 2.81 -13.68 19.10
CA ALA A 160 1.60 -14.36 19.56
C ALA A 160 1.34 -15.65 18.77
N LEU A 161 1.54 -15.62 17.45
CA LEU A 161 1.44 -16.78 16.58
C LEU A 161 2.44 -17.88 17.00
N GLU A 162 3.71 -17.55 17.26
CA GLU A 162 4.70 -18.50 17.78
C GLU A 162 4.22 -19.19 19.06
N ARG A 163 3.71 -18.41 20.04
CA ARG A 163 3.21 -18.95 21.32
C ARG A 163 1.99 -19.85 21.15
N SER A 164 1.15 -19.59 20.14
CA SER A 164 -0.07 -20.36 19.87
C SER A 164 0.17 -21.71 19.18
N THR A 165 1.37 -21.95 18.65
CA THR A 165 1.77 -23.22 18.02
C THR A 165 2.90 -23.94 18.77
N PRO A 166 2.69 -24.33 20.05
CA PRO A 166 3.72 -25.01 20.84
C PRO A 166 4.11 -26.35 20.21
N GLY A 167 5.41 -26.62 20.12
CA GLY A 167 5.98 -27.84 19.53
C GLY A 167 6.31 -27.77 18.03
N ARG A 168 5.95 -26.67 17.35
CA ARG A 168 6.44 -26.36 15.99
C ARG A 168 7.28 -25.09 16.05
N THR A 169 8.58 -25.24 16.31
CA THR A 169 9.53 -24.12 16.27
C THR A 169 9.64 -23.60 14.84
N ARG A 170 8.81 -22.60 14.51
CA ARG A 170 8.76 -21.97 13.19
C ARG A 170 9.66 -20.75 13.12
N ASN A 171 10.14 -20.25 14.26
CA ASN A 171 11.06 -19.11 14.36
C ASN A 171 10.52 -17.88 13.62
N TYR A 172 9.24 -17.51 13.84
CA TYR A 172 8.65 -16.33 13.20
C TYR A 172 9.43 -15.03 13.52
N ALA A 173 10.23 -15.02 14.58
CA ALA A 173 11.14 -13.92 14.94
C ALA A 173 12.20 -13.60 13.87
N ASN A 174 12.52 -14.55 12.98
CA ASN A 174 13.48 -14.36 11.89
C ASN A 174 12.85 -13.70 10.65
N ILE A 175 11.52 -13.50 10.63
CA ILE A 175 10.85 -12.74 9.57
C ILE A 175 11.25 -11.27 9.72
N LYS A 176 11.78 -10.69 8.65
CA LYS A 176 12.14 -9.27 8.65
C LYS A 176 10.87 -8.42 8.53
N VAL A 177 10.67 -7.50 9.48
CA VAL A 177 9.55 -6.54 9.47
C VAL A 177 10.10 -5.12 9.60
N GLY A 178 9.68 -4.20 8.73
CA GLY A 178 10.20 -2.83 8.75
C GLY A 178 9.61 -1.90 7.71
N SER A 179 10.09 -0.65 7.73
CA SER A 179 9.78 0.32 6.68
C SER A 179 10.56 0.05 5.40
N VAL A 180 10.18 0.72 4.31
CA VAL A 180 10.85 0.62 3.01
C VAL A 180 12.36 0.86 3.12
N GLU A 181 12.76 1.84 3.92
CA GLU A 181 14.15 2.22 4.14
C GLU A 181 14.95 1.08 4.79
N LYS A 182 14.34 0.31 5.70
CA LYS A 182 14.98 -0.87 6.30
C LYS A 182 15.18 -2.02 5.32
N PHE A 183 14.50 -1.99 4.18
CA PHE A 183 14.63 -2.97 3.09
C PHE A 183 15.48 -2.45 1.92
N GLN A 184 16.12 -1.29 2.05
CA GLN A 184 17.01 -0.81 1.00
C GLN A 184 18.19 -1.78 0.82
N GLY A 185 18.37 -2.27 -0.40
CA GLY A 185 19.40 -3.27 -0.73
C GLY A 185 19.12 -4.69 -0.25
N ASP A 186 17.98 -4.94 0.39
CA ASP A 186 17.60 -6.26 0.90
C ASP A 186 16.37 -6.79 0.16
N GLU A 187 16.34 -8.07 -0.17
CA GLU A 187 15.33 -8.71 -1.02
C GLU A 187 14.86 -10.03 -0.40
N ARG A 188 13.61 -10.42 -0.66
CA ARG A 188 13.01 -11.63 -0.09
C ARG A 188 12.27 -12.41 -1.17
N GLU A 189 12.18 -13.71 -0.96
CA GLU A 189 11.40 -14.59 -1.85
C GLU A 189 9.94 -14.15 -1.87
N VAL A 190 9.41 -13.86 -0.67
CA VAL A 190 8.06 -13.34 -0.46
C VAL A 190 8.12 -11.97 0.21
N ILE A 191 7.41 -11.00 -0.36
CA ILE A 191 7.16 -9.72 0.30
C ILE A 191 5.68 -9.55 0.56
N ILE A 192 5.35 -9.16 1.80
CA ILE A 192 4.02 -8.74 2.19
C ILE A 192 4.06 -7.24 2.49
N ILE A 193 3.21 -6.45 1.85
CA ILE A 193 3.10 -5.01 2.06
C ILE A 193 1.81 -4.72 2.80
N SER A 194 1.88 -4.02 3.94
CA SER A 194 0.70 -3.47 4.63
C SER A 194 0.69 -1.95 4.54
N THR A 195 -0.37 -1.42 3.94
CA THR A 195 -0.47 0.00 3.56
C THR A 195 -1.13 0.90 4.60
N VAL A 196 -1.88 0.32 5.53
CA VAL A 196 -2.50 0.89 6.74
C VAL A 196 -3.66 1.87 6.50
N ARG A 197 -3.49 2.81 5.56
CA ARG A 197 -4.43 3.91 5.37
C ARG A 197 -5.77 3.43 4.82
N SER A 198 -6.85 3.85 5.47
CA SER A 198 -8.23 3.57 5.05
C SER A 198 -9.10 4.82 4.94
N GLN A 199 -8.58 6.02 5.29
CA GLN A 199 -9.31 7.29 5.16
C GLN A 199 -8.56 8.33 4.31
N ASP A 200 -9.31 9.08 3.49
CA ASP A 200 -8.75 10.13 2.61
C ASP A 200 -8.11 11.27 3.40
N PHE A 201 -8.74 11.67 4.51
CA PHE A 201 -8.35 12.82 5.31
C PHE A 201 -6.86 12.81 5.71
N TYR A 202 -6.31 11.63 5.96
CA TYR A 202 -4.91 11.48 6.36
C TYR A 202 -3.91 11.49 5.19
N LEU A 203 -4.37 11.41 3.94
CA LEU A 203 -3.49 11.41 2.77
C LEU A 203 -2.80 12.77 2.56
N THR A 204 -3.49 13.88 2.81
CA THR A 204 -2.90 15.22 2.69
C THR A 204 -1.80 15.40 3.74
N HIS A 205 -2.08 15.01 4.98
CA HIS A 205 -1.09 15.00 6.06
C HIS A 205 0.11 14.11 5.69
N ASP A 206 -0.11 12.92 5.15
CA ASP A 206 0.99 12.04 4.75
C ASP A 206 1.86 12.64 3.65
N LYS A 207 1.30 13.37 2.69
CA LYS A 207 2.09 14.09 1.66
C LYS A 207 2.97 15.15 2.31
N ASP A 208 2.42 15.95 3.22
CA ASP A 208 3.14 17.04 3.89
C ASP A 208 4.32 16.52 4.73
N PHE A 209 4.14 15.36 5.37
CA PHE A 209 5.19 14.72 6.19
C PHE A 209 5.99 13.66 5.42
N ASN A 210 5.78 13.51 4.11
CA ASN A 210 6.39 12.48 3.27
C ASN A 210 6.31 11.07 3.93
N LEU A 211 5.12 10.70 4.39
CA LEU A 211 4.77 9.42 5.01
C LEU A 211 3.99 8.54 4.04
N GLY A 212 3.88 7.24 4.36
CA GLY A 212 3.06 6.31 3.59
C GLY A 212 3.67 5.86 2.26
N PHE A 213 2.87 5.08 1.52
CA PHE A 213 3.16 4.64 0.16
C PHE A 213 2.42 5.46 -0.92
N VAL A 214 1.31 6.08 -0.56
CA VAL A 214 0.44 6.84 -1.46
C VAL A 214 1.09 8.19 -1.71
N GLY A 215 1.31 8.57 -2.98
CA GLY A 215 1.98 9.82 -3.33
C GLY A 215 3.50 9.80 -3.25
N ASN A 216 4.13 8.66 -2.92
CA ASN A 216 5.59 8.51 -2.94
C ASN A 216 6.05 7.44 -3.97
N PRO A 217 6.35 7.84 -5.22
CA PRO A 217 6.70 6.91 -6.29
C PRO A 217 7.98 6.10 -6.02
N LYS A 218 8.96 6.68 -5.31
CA LYS A 218 10.21 5.99 -4.97
C LYS A 218 9.94 4.85 -3.98
N ARG A 219 9.13 5.09 -2.95
CA ARG A 219 8.77 4.06 -1.97
C ARG A 219 7.95 2.94 -2.59
N PHE A 220 7.01 3.29 -3.47
CA PHE A 220 6.27 2.31 -4.28
C PHE A 220 7.23 1.38 -5.03
N ASN A 221 8.13 1.94 -5.85
CA ASN A 221 9.06 1.16 -6.65
C ASN A 221 9.97 0.27 -5.78
N VAL A 222 10.53 0.84 -4.70
CA VAL A 222 11.40 0.08 -3.79
C VAL A 222 10.63 -1.07 -3.16
N ALA A 223 9.44 -0.83 -2.60
CA ALA A 223 8.68 -1.85 -1.88
C ALA A 223 8.30 -3.05 -2.76
N ILE A 224 7.81 -2.80 -3.98
CA ILE A 224 7.41 -3.85 -4.93
C ILE A 224 8.62 -4.62 -5.42
N SER A 225 9.71 -3.91 -5.78
CA SER A 225 10.94 -4.53 -6.27
C SER A 225 11.74 -5.30 -5.21
N ARG A 226 11.24 -5.41 -3.97
CA ARG A 226 11.85 -6.27 -2.93
C ARG A 226 11.47 -7.74 -3.11
N ALA A 227 10.37 -8.03 -3.81
CA ALA A 227 9.85 -9.37 -3.99
C ALA A 227 10.58 -10.09 -5.14
N LYS A 228 11.01 -11.33 -4.91
CA LYS A 228 11.57 -12.19 -5.97
C LYS A 228 10.50 -13.04 -6.63
N ALA A 229 9.72 -13.76 -5.84
CA ALA A 229 8.89 -14.85 -6.33
C ALA A 229 7.42 -14.74 -5.94
N LEU A 230 7.07 -13.96 -4.91
CA LEU A 230 5.69 -13.69 -4.52
C LEU A 230 5.56 -12.30 -3.88
N LEU A 231 4.57 -11.54 -4.33
CA LEU A 231 4.21 -10.26 -3.73
C LEU A 231 2.75 -10.28 -3.27
N ILE A 232 2.53 -9.98 -2.00
CA ILE A 232 1.22 -9.86 -1.37
C ILE A 232 1.05 -8.43 -0.88
N ILE A 233 -0.02 -7.77 -1.27
CA ILE A 233 -0.36 -6.42 -0.82
C ILE A 233 -1.65 -6.51 -0.02
N VAL A 234 -1.64 -5.95 1.19
CA VAL A 234 -2.78 -5.86 2.09
C VAL A 234 -3.09 -4.38 2.29
N GLY A 235 -4.29 -3.96 1.91
CA GLY A 235 -4.64 -2.54 1.97
C GLY A 235 -6.03 -2.19 1.48
N ASN A 236 -6.43 -0.94 1.70
CA ASN A 236 -7.72 -0.44 1.24
C ASN A 236 -7.66 -0.03 -0.25
N PRO A 237 -8.40 -0.71 -1.15
CA PRO A 237 -8.36 -0.41 -2.58
C PRO A 237 -8.81 1.02 -2.91
N SER A 238 -9.84 1.52 -2.24
CA SER A 238 -10.41 2.86 -2.49
C SER A 238 -9.42 3.98 -2.18
N ILE A 239 -8.54 3.77 -1.18
CA ILE A 239 -7.47 4.71 -0.86
C ILE A 239 -6.30 4.58 -1.82
N LEU A 240 -5.86 3.35 -2.10
CA LEU A 240 -4.68 3.10 -2.92
C LEU A 240 -4.89 3.51 -4.38
N ARG A 241 -6.09 3.31 -4.94
CA ARG A 241 -6.43 3.71 -6.32
C ARG A 241 -6.36 5.24 -6.55
N ARG A 242 -6.24 6.07 -5.51
CA ARG A 242 -5.99 7.51 -5.67
C ARG A 242 -4.57 7.85 -6.13
N ASP A 243 -3.61 6.93 -5.98
CA ASP A 243 -2.26 7.06 -6.52
C ASP A 243 -2.14 6.32 -7.85
N LYS A 244 -1.63 7.00 -8.88
CA LYS A 244 -1.56 6.46 -10.24
C LYS A 244 -0.75 5.16 -10.35
N ASN A 245 0.32 5.02 -9.56
CA ASN A 245 1.16 3.82 -9.60
C ASN A 245 0.45 2.64 -8.93
N TRP A 246 -0.16 2.90 -7.77
CA TRP A 246 -0.97 1.90 -7.07
C TRP A 246 -2.21 1.49 -7.88
N GLN A 247 -2.92 2.43 -8.50
CA GLN A 247 -4.03 2.14 -9.39
C GLN A 247 -3.60 1.22 -10.54
N LYS A 248 -2.49 1.54 -11.22
CA LYS A 248 -1.95 0.71 -12.29
C LYS A 248 -1.58 -0.69 -11.82
N LEU A 249 -1.00 -0.81 -10.62
CA LEU A 249 -0.67 -2.10 -10.03
C LEU A 249 -1.92 -2.92 -9.71
N ILE A 250 -2.91 -2.30 -9.08
CA ILE A 250 -4.14 -3.00 -8.71
C ILE A 250 -4.88 -3.47 -9.97
N ASN A 251 -4.96 -2.65 -11.02
CA ASN A 251 -5.56 -3.07 -12.30
C ASN A 251 -4.83 -4.28 -12.91
N HIS A 252 -3.49 -4.27 -12.94
CA HIS A 252 -2.71 -5.40 -13.43
C HIS A 252 -2.95 -6.67 -12.60
N ILE A 253 -3.05 -6.54 -11.28
CA ILE A 253 -3.36 -7.68 -10.39
C ILE A 253 -4.78 -8.19 -10.62
N GLU A 254 -5.73 -7.30 -10.85
CA GLU A 254 -7.13 -7.62 -11.13
C GLU A 254 -7.29 -8.36 -12.46
N GLU A 255 -6.64 -7.88 -13.52
CA GLU A 255 -6.60 -8.52 -14.84
C GLU A 255 -5.97 -9.93 -14.77
N GLY A 256 -4.94 -10.11 -13.93
CA GLY A 256 -4.32 -11.41 -13.66
C GLY A 256 -5.11 -12.31 -12.69
N GLY A 257 -6.25 -11.86 -12.18
CA GLY A 257 -7.09 -12.62 -11.24
C GLY A 257 -6.47 -12.81 -9.86
N GLY A 258 -5.59 -11.90 -9.42
CA GLY A 258 -4.89 -11.93 -8.12
C GLY A 258 -5.59 -11.16 -7.00
N CYS A 259 -6.76 -10.57 -7.24
CA CYS A 259 -7.51 -9.83 -6.23
C CYS A 259 -8.31 -10.75 -5.30
N THR A 260 -8.36 -10.42 -4.01
CA THR A 260 -9.16 -11.11 -3.00
C THR A 260 -9.55 -10.14 -1.87
N GLY A 261 -10.43 -10.56 -0.95
CA GLY A 261 -10.93 -9.71 0.14
C GLY A 261 -11.98 -8.70 -0.33
N HIS A 262 -11.96 -7.50 0.26
CA HIS A 262 -12.89 -6.43 -0.07
C HIS A 262 -12.56 -5.83 -1.44
N SER A 263 -13.49 -5.96 -2.38
CA SER A 263 -13.46 -5.16 -3.62
C SER A 263 -14.03 -3.77 -3.31
N PRO A 264 -13.49 -2.68 -3.89
CA PRO A 264 -14.18 -1.41 -3.81
C PRO A 264 -15.60 -1.62 -4.36
N PRO A 265 -16.63 -0.95 -3.80
CA PRO A 265 -17.91 -0.94 -4.49
C PRO A 265 -17.62 -0.49 -5.91
N ASP A 266 -18.05 -1.28 -6.90
CA ASP A 266 -18.16 -0.79 -8.27
C ASP A 266 -18.81 0.59 -8.17
N GLU A 267 -18.40 1.54 -9.00
CA GLU A 267 -19.17 2.77 -9.19
C GLU A 267 -20.54 2.35 -9.75
N ILE A 268 -21.41 1.87 -8.86
CA ILE A 268 -22.84 1.90 -9.04
C ILE A 268 -23.08 3.38 -9.23
N GLU A 269 -23.58 3.75 -10.40
CA GLU A 269 -24.37 4.96 -10.56
C GLU A 269 -25.39 4.92 -9.41
N GLU A 270 -25.05 5.52 -8.26
CA GLU A 270 -25.95 5.51 -7.11
C GLU A 270 -27.19 6.24 -7.58
N ASP A 271 -28.23 5.45 -7.83
CA ASP A 271 -29.56 5.88 -8.18
C ASP A 271 -29.95 6.99 -7.20
N ILE A 272 -29.93 8.22 -7.71
CA ILE A 272 -30.25 9.46 -6.97
C ILE A 272 -31.64 9.35 -6.30
N GLU A 273 -32.48 8.41 -6.74
CA GLU A 273 -33.79 8.12 -6.17
C GLU A 273 -33.73 7.70 -4.68
N ASP A 274 -32.77 6.87 -4.24
CA ASP A 274 -32.77 6.39 -2.85
C ASP A 274 -32.34 7.47 -1.83
N LEU A 275 -31.41 8.36 -2.22
CA LEU A 275 -31.03 9.52 -1.42
C LEU A 275 -32.15 10.57 -1.36
N THR A 276 -32.94 10.73 -2.44
CA THR A 276 -34.12 11.60 -2.41
C THR A 276 -35.24 11.06 -1.52
N LEU A 277 -35.44 9.74 -1.47
CA LEU A 277 -36.42 9.10 -0.58
C LEU A 277 -36.00 9.20 0.90
N LEU A 278 -34.72 9.00 1.21
CA LEU A 278 -34.18 9.16 2.56
C LEU A 278 -34.29 10.62 3.04
N THR A 279 -33.94 11.60 2.20
CA THR A 279 -34.07 13.02 2.56
C THR A 279 -35.53 13.45 2.72
N GLN A 280 -36.43 13.03 1.82
CA GLN A 280 -37.87 13.27 1.98
C GLN A 280 -38.43 12.64 3.28
N SER A 281 -37.97 11.43 3.64
CA SER A 281 -38.41 10.76 4.87
C SER A 281 -37.93 11.48 6.14
N MET A 282 -36.75 12.12 6.10
CA MET A 282 -36.24 12.94 7.21
C MET A 282 -37.01 14.26 7.32
N THR A 283 -37.28 14.94 6.20
CA THR A 283 -38.06 16.18 6.19
C THR A 283 -39.51 15.97 6.67
N ILE A 284 -40.14 14.83 6.33
CA ILE A 284 -41.47 14.48 6.83
C ILE A 284 -41.45 14.24 8.35
N LYS A 285 -40.41 13.59 8.90
CA LYS A 285 -40.28 13.37 10.34
C LYS A 285 -40.05 14.68 11.11
N GLU A 286 -39.28 15.61 10.56
CA GLU A 286 -39.09 16.94 11.15
C GLU A 286 -40.37 17.78 11.12
N ALA A 287 -41.14 17.75 10.03
CA ALA A 287 -42.42 18.44 9.93
C ALA A 287 -43.46 17.87 10.92
N LEU A 288 -43.50 16.54 11.10
CA LEU A 288 -44.37 15.89 12.10
C LEU A 288 -43.93 16.18 13.54
N SER A 289 -42.62 16.35 13.79
CA SER A 289 -42.08 16.75 15.09
C SER A 289 -42.42 18.19 15.45
N GLN A 290 -42.43 19.11 14.49
CA GLN A 290 -42.75 20.52 14.73
C GLN A 290 -44.27 20.72 14.94
N GLY A 291 -45.12 20.04 14.16
CA GLY A 291 -46.58 20.09 14.34
C GLY A 291 -47.07 19.49 15.68
N ALA A 292 -46.33 18.53 16.24
CA ALA A 292 -46.64 17.98 17.57
C ALA A 292 -46.26 18.94 18.72
N SER A 293 -45.27 19.82 18.52
CA SER A 293 -44.85 20.79 19.52
C SER A 293 -45.81 21.98 19.64
N ASP A 294 -46.42 22.41 18.53
CA ASP A 294 -47.40 23.51 18.52
C ASP A 294 -48.74 23.12 19.15
N HIS A 295 -49.12 21.83 19.11
CA HIS A 295 -50.34 21.34 19.76
C HIS A 295 -50.21 21.16 21.28
N ILE A 296 -48.99 21.01 21.82
CA ILE A 296 -48.77 20.86 23.27
C ILE A 296 -48.76 22.24 23.97
N GLN A 297 -48.38 23.33 23.29
CA GLN A 297 -48.41 24.68 23.87
C GLN A 297 -49.80 25.34 23.92
N GLN A 298 -50.77 24.89 23.12
CA GLN A 298 -52.16 25.39 23.20
C GLN A 298 -52.99 24.73 24.30
N GLY A 299 -52.67 23.50 24.72
CA GLY A 299 -53.39 22.80 25.80
C GLY A 299 -53.12 23.35 27.20
N ASP A 300 -51.91 23.86 27.44
CA ASP A 300 -51.50 24.36 28.76
C ASP A 300 -51.94 25.82 29.05
N GLN A 301 -52.40 26.57 28.03
CA GLN A 301 -52.94 27.92 28.25
C GLN A 301 -54.42 27.94 28.64
N GLU A 302 -55.17 26.84 28.44
CA GLU A 302 -56.60 26.78 28.75
C GLU A 302 -56.92 26.32 30.19
N TRP A 303 -55.93 25.77 30.91
CA TRP A 303 -56.10 25.30 32.30
C TRP A 303 -55.77 26.35 33.37
N ASN A 304 -55.09 27.45 33.04
CA ASN A 304 -54.70 28.51 33.99
C ASN A 304 -55.63 29.73 34.01
N ARG A 305 -56.87 29.60 33.50
CA ARG A 305 -57.84 30.72 33.43
C ARG A 305 -59.20 30.43 34.10
N LYS A 306 -59.20 29.56 35.12
CA LYS A 306 -60.35 29.36 36.02
C LYS A 306 -59.89 29.21 37.48
N GLU A 307 -59.52 30.33 38.09
CA GLU A 307 -59.79 30.65 39.50
C GLU A 307 -60.16 32.14 39.60
#